data_AF-A0A0U5IMS0-F1
#
_entry.id   AF-A0A0U5IMS0-F1
#
_cell.length_a   1.000
_cell.length_b   1.000
_cell.length_c   1.000
_cell.angle_alpha   90.00
_cell.angle_beta   90.00
_cell.angle_gamma   90.00
#
_symmetry.space_group_name_H-M   'P 1'
#
loop_
_entity.id
_entity.type
_entity.pdbx_description
1 polymer ?
#
loop_
_entity_poly.entity_id
_entity_poly.type
_entity_poly.pdbx_seq_one_letter_code
_entity_poly.pdbx_strand_id
1 'polypeptide(L)'
;MNLFCKRPPERGAALIIGLILITVASLLAITSMRGSRMQEMMTSNQNNKLISQMAAEAGASRFVDEAINGDAGWWGSDQWQNSIPPDQSSPNNLGQYGYYWISPEDIVWQTNPDVVSVTVRGLARQGATLLAETQARIRVSRTAGSSANQMHPFGDAGVIGCDGVATQGSGQIDSYDSRVAGYDKKNPGRRGDVLTTSPTASVELTGNAPIYGTVNSTGNVKVTGSSSIYGNVNATGTVSLDGGGSIIYGNVATTENVDFGSSAAVRGNVSANGDIAFKNWGAQVTGNAQAGGKITSGNKNKPPSDHVGGTAQAGTNPNNPGVAQTPCDPLGIDDLVSDFDKEFSSGTMNIGPWTYRNVKLTPNGVSYYDPTWNVQSWKKDSSRKMEEVELFGDTTQFLKVSDFDLGQNGTLEISGGDVVLMVDGDMNIGGNTSITIAPGSSLTVILTGRFDLQGSVTVNDRNPIDSSGKVPFALFSSYEDTSKKGNSDGVQLRGNTDMTAVIYAPKSNVSVSGSGDLFGQLRGKTVEATGAGGIHYDVALEEFGVDTESGGGGGNEEPRINVDTWNLIIPD
;
A
#
# COMPACT_ATOMS: atom_id res chain seq x y z
N MET A 1 -67.79 -89.65 -4.27
CA MET A 1 -66.38 -90.03 -4.15
C MET A 1 -65.66 -88.90 -3.44
N ASN A 2 -65.07 -89.20 -2.29
CA ASN A 2 -64.48 -88.27 -1.32
C ASN A 2 -63.47 -87.29 -1.92
N LEU A 3 -63.43 -86.06 -1.41
CA LEU A 3 -62.19 -85.28 -1.28
C LEU A 3 -62.32 -84.29 -0.12
N PHE A 4 -61.99 -84.79 1.07
CA PHE A 4 -61.58 -83.99 2.21
C PHE A 4 -60.24 -83.31 1.86
N CYS A 5 -60.21 -81.98 1.80
CA CYS A 5 -58.96 -81.23 1.77
C CYS A 5 -58.72 -80.61 3.15
N LYS A 6 -57.76 -81.20 3.88
CA LYS A 6 -57.35 -80.86 5.24
C LYS A 6 -56.51 -79.57 5.19
N ARG A 7 -57.02 -78.43 5.67
CA ARG A 7 -56.22 -77.20 5.86
C ARG A 7 -55.39 -77.33 7.15
N PRO A 8 -54.07 -77.02 7.15
CA PRO A 8 -53.26 -77.05 8.37
C PRO A 8 -53.64 -75.89 9.32
N PRO A 9 -53.46 -76.05 10.65
CA PRO A 9 -53.82 -75.03 11.61
C PRO A 9 -52.70 -73.99 11.72
N GLU A 10 -52.69 -72.97 10.86
CA GLU A 10 -51.88 -71.77 11.08
C GLU A 10 -52.59 -70.85 12.09
N ARG A 11 -52.60 -71.24 13.36
CA ARG A 11 -53.15 -70.43 14.45
C ARG A 11 -52.10 -70.27 15.55
N GLY A 12 -51.14 -69.37 15.29
CA GLY A 12 -50.12 -68.97 16.26
C GLY A 12 -48.97 -68.16 15.63
N ALA A 13 -48.39 -68.68 14.54
CA ALA A 13 -47.23 -68.06 13.88
C ALA A 13 -47.54 -66.70 13.24
N ALA A 14 -48.72 -66.54 12.61
CA ALA A 14 -49.11 -65.28 11.97
C ALA A 14 -49.22 -64.11 12.97
N LEU A 15 -49.66 -64.37 14.20
CA LEU A 15 -49.77 -63.34 15.23
C LEU A 15 -48.39 -62.96 15.80
N ILE A 16 -47.50 -63.94 15.98
CA ILE A 16 -46.11 -63.68 16.43
C ILE A 16 -45.32 -62.93 15.34
N ILE A 17 -45.44 -63.35 14.07
CA ILE A 17 -44.80 -62.68 12.93
C ILE A 17 -45.37 -61.27 12.76
N GLY A 18 -46.69 -61.09 12.87
CA GLY A 18 -47.32 -59.77 12.84
C GLY A 18 -46.83 -58.87 13.98
N LEU A 19 -46.68 -59.40 15.20
CA LEU A 19 -46.22 -58.64 16.35
C LEU A 19 -44.73 -58.27 16.23
N ILE A 20 -43.88 -59.19 15.74
CA ILE A 20 -42.47 -58.91 15.43
C ILE A 20 -42.37 -57.82 14.35
N LEU A 21 -43.12 -57.93 13.26
CA LEU A 21 -43.13 -56.92 12.20
C LEU A 21 -43.61 -55.55 12.70
N ILE A 22 -44.64 -55.51 13.56
CA ILE A 22 -45.09 -54.26 14.19
C ILE A 22 -44.03 -53.69 15.13
N THR A 23 -43.34 -54.52 15.93
CA THR A 23 -42.26 -54.03 16.82
C THR A 23 -41.08 -53.48 16.03
N VAL A 24 -40.66 -54.14 14.95
CA VAL A 24 -39.58 -53.67 14.07
C VAL A 24 -39.98 -52.37 13.37
N ALA A 25 -41.21 -52.29 12.84
CA ALA A 25 -41.73 -51.07 12.22
C ALA A 25 -41.83 -49.91 13.24
N SER A 26 -42.23 -50.19 14.47
CA SER A 26 -42.31 -49.19 15.54
C SER A 26 -40.93 -48.68 15.96
N LEU A 27 -39.94 -49.58 16.06
CA LEU A 27 -38.54 -49.22 16.32
C LEU A 27 -37.98 -48.30 15.21
N LEU A 28 -38.24 -48.64 13.94
CA LEU A 28 -37.83 -47.81 12.80
C LEU A 28 -38.54 -46.44 12.78
N ALA A 29 -39.83 -46.39 13.14
CA ALA A 29 -40.56 -45.14 13.25
C ALA A 29 -39.99 -44.25 14.37
N ILE A 30 -39.67 -44.82 15.54
CA ILE A 30 -39.10 -44.09 16.67
C ILE A 30 -37.69 -43.56 16.35
N THR A 31 -36.84 -44.35 15.68
CA THR A 31 -35.50 -43.89 15.27
C THR A 31 -35.59 -42.78 14.21
N SER A 32 -36.52 -42.88 13.27
CA SER A 32 -36.81 -41.82 12.30
C SER A 32 -37.27 -40.53 12.99
N MET A 33 -38.20 -40.61 13.94
CA MET A 33 -38.65 -39.43 14.71
C MET A 33 -37.52 -38.78 15.53
N ARG A 34 -36.63 -39.59 16.13
CA ARG A 34 -35.43 -39.07 16.83
C ARG A 34 -34.48 -38.37 15.85
N GLY A 35 -34.27 -38.94 14.66
CA GLY A 35 -33.47 -38.32 13.60
C GLY A 35 -34.02 -36.97 13.16
N SER A 36 -35.32 -36.88 12.90
CA SER A 36 -35.99 -35.63 12.50
C SER A 36 -35.91 -34.56 13.59
N ARG A 37 -36.12 -34.90 14.87
CA ARG A 37 -35.96 -33.94 15.97
C ARG A 37 -34.54 -33.42 16.11
N MET A 38 -33.53 -34.26 15.91
CA MET A 38 -32.13 -33.80 15.94
C MET A 38 -31.81 -32.87 14.77
N GLN A 39 -32.31 -33.17 13.57
CA GLN A 39 -32.17 -32.30 12.40
C GLN A 39 -32.86 -30.94 12.64
N GLU A 40 -34.07 -30.93 13.16
CA GLU A 40 -34.82 -29.71 13.50
C GLU A 40 -34.07 -28.86 14.54
N MET A 41 -33.52 -29.48 15.61
CA MET A 41 -32.71 -28.78 16.60
C MET A 41 -31.42 -28.22 16.00
N MET A 42 -30.74 -28.97 15.13
CA MET A 42 -29.53 -28.47 14.45
C MET A 42 -29.85 -27.29 13.51
N THR A 43 -30.92 -27.38 12.73
CA THR A 43 -31.36 -26.29 11.85
C THR A 43 -31.78 -25.07 12.67
N SER A 44 -32.49 -25.25 13.79
CA SER A 44 -32.84 -24.16 14.70
C SER A 44 -31.60 -23.51 15.31
N ASN A 45 -30.62 -24.30 15.76
CA ASN A 45 -29.38 -23.78 16.35
C ASN A 45 -28.54 -23.02 15.31
N GLN A 46 -28.45 -23.53 14.08
CA GLN A 46 -27.79 -22.84 12.97
C GLN A 46 -28.48 -21.52 12.64
N ASN A 47 -29.82 -21.49 12.59
CA ASN A 47 -30.57 -20.27 12.35
C ASN A 47 -30.37 -19.23 13.46
N ASN A 48 -30.41 -19.66 14.73
CA ASN A 48 -30.16 -18.77 15.87
C ASN A 48 -28.74 -18.18 15.82
N LYS A 49 -27.75 -18.98 15.46
CA LYS A 49 -26.35 -18.54 15.30
C LYS A 49 -26.17 -17.54 14.15
N LEU A 50 -26.87 -17.73 13.03
CA LEU A 50 -26.87 -16.76 11.93
C LEU A 50 -27.51 -15.43 12.35
N ILE A 51 -28.60 -15.48 13.13
CA ILE A 51 -29.27 -14.27 13.64
C ILE A 51 -28.34 -13.49 14.58
N SER A 52 -27.66 -14.17 15.52
CA SER A 52 -26.71 -13.51 16.43
C SER A 52 -25.49 -12.95 15.69
N GLN A 53 -25.00 -13.65 14.66
CA GLN A 53 -23.94 -13.17 13.78
C GLN A 53 -24.34 -11.89 13.04
N MET A 54 -25.48 -11.90 12.35
CA MET A 54 -25.99 -10.71 11.64
C MET A 54 -26.21 -9.53 12.60
N ALA A 55 -26.69 -9.80 13.82
CA ALA A 55 -26.86 -8.76 14.83
C ALA A 55 -25.51 -8.16 15.26
N ALA A 56 -24.47 -8.98 15.50
CA ALA A 56 -23.14 -8.51 15.86
C ALA A 56 -22.49 -7.72 14.71
N GLU A 57 -22.61 -8.19 13.48
CA GLU A 57 -22.11 -7.49 12.28
C GLU A 57 -22.83 -6.16 12.03
N ALA A 58 -24.14 -6.10 12.25
CA ALA A 58 -24.90 -4.87 12.11
C ALA A 58 -24.44 -3.82 13.13
N GLY A 59 -24.23 -4.21 14.39
CA GLY A 59 -23.71 -3.30 15.40
C GLY A 59 -22.27 -2.85 15.10
N ALA A 60 -21.42 -3.76 14.62
CA ALA A 60 -20.05 -3.41 14.19
C ALA A 60 -20.04 -2.44 13.00
N SER A 61 -20.92 -2.65 12.01
CA SER A 61 -21.08 -1.75 10.87
C SER A 61 -21.55 -0.38 11.31
N ARG A 62 -22.53 -0.31 12.23
CA ARG A 62 -23.00 0.96 12.79
C ARG A 62 -21.90 1.72 13.51
N PHE A 63 -21.09 1.02 14.30
CA PHE A 63 -19.96 1.64 15.00
C PHE A 63 -18.94 2.22 14.02
N VAL A 64 -18.62 1.48 12.93
CA VAL A 64 -17.74 1.98 11.87
C VAL A 64 -18.36 3.17 11.13
N ASP A 65 -19.65 3.12 10.82
CA ASP A 65 -20.35 4.23 10.17
C ASP A 65 -20.28 5.51 11.02
N GLU A 66 -20.42 5.41 12.33
CA GLU A 66 -20.25 6.54 13.24
C GLU A 66 -18.81 6.98 13.40
N ALA A 67 -17.84 6.06 13.36
CA ALA A 67 -16.43 6.43 13.34
C ALA A 67 -16.08 7.24 12.07
N ILE A 68 -16.71 6.93 10.93
CA ILE A 68 -16.55 7.63 9.64
C ILE A 68 -17.27 8.98 9.64
N ASN A 69 -18.52 9.03 10.10
CA ASN A 69 -19.38 10.22 9.97
C ASN A 69 -19.38 11.10 11.23
N GLY A 70 -18.80 10.63 12.33
CA GLY A 70 -18.69 11.35 13.59
C GLY A 70 -17.71 12.51 13.51
N ASP A 71 -17.95 13.55 14.29
CA ASP A 71 -17.01 14.66 14.39
C ASP A 71 -15.72 14.25 15.12
N ALA A 72 -14.71 15.13 15.10
CA ALA A 72 -13.44 14.84 15.76
C ALA A 72 -13.57 14.61 17.28
N GLY A 73 -14.65 15.12 17.91
CA GLY A 73 -14.95 14.97 19.33
C GLY A 73 -15.65 13.67 19.70
N TRP A 74 -16.09 12.88 18.72
CA TRP A 74 -16.64 11.54 18.92
C TRP A 74 -15.58 10.55 19.40
N TRP A 75 -14.34 10.66 18.89
CA TRP A 75 -13.23 9.78 19.23
C TRP A 75 -12.80 9.90 20.70
N GLY A 76 -12.68 8.78 21.40
CA GLY A 76 -12.34 8.77 22.83
C GLY A 76 -13.46 9.26 23.75
N SER A 77 -14.68 9.44 23.21
CA SER A 77 -15.86 9.87 23.96
C SER A 77 -16.90 8.75 24.10
N ASP A 78 -17.91 8.97 24.94
CA ASP A 78 -19.08 8.09 25.08
C ASP A 78 -20.20 8.39 24.06
N GLN A 79 -19.96 9.23 23.04
CA GLN A 79 -20.99 9.63 22.09
C GLN A 79 -21.55 8.47 21.25
N TRP A 80 -20.78 7.38 21.04
CA TRP A 80 -21.24 6.15 20.39
C TRP A 80 -22.48 5.53 21.07
N GLN A 81 -22.70 5.81 22.37
CA GLN A 81 -23.83 5.30 23.13
C GLN A 81 -25.18 5.84 22.64
N ASN A 82 -25.18 6.94 21.88
CA ASN A 82 -26.39 7.52 21.29
C ASN A 82 -27.04 6.59 20.25
N SER A 83 -26.23 5.75 19.62
CA SER A 83 -26.64 4.95 18.47
C SER A 83 -26.53 3.47 18.76
N ILE A 84 -25.63 3.05 19.67
CA ILE A 84 -25.49 1.68 20.12
C ILE A 84 -25.59 1.64 21.65
N PRO A 85 -26.60 0.96 22.22
CA PRO A 85 -26.81 0.90 23.66
C PRO A 85 -25.59 0.34 24.41
N PRO A 86 -25.30 0.82 25.65
CA PRO A 86 -24.19 0.34 26.45
C PRO A 86 -24.49 -0.98 27.19
N ASP A 87 -25.74 -1.48 27.15
CA ASP A 87 -26.14 -2.64 27.92
C ASP A 87 -27.23 -3.50 27.23
N GLN A 88 -27.46 -4.68 27.81
CA GLN A 88 -28.48 -5.65 27.38
C GLN A 88 -29.91 -5.29 27.82
N SER A 89 -30.10 -4.24 28.63
CA SER A 89 -31.41 -3.87 29.16
C SER A 89 -32.28 -3.17 28.10
N SER A 90 -31.63 -2.46 27.16
CA SER A 90 -32.28 -1.77 26.04
C SER A 90 -31.52 -1.97 24.71
N PRO A 91 -31.30 -3.21 24.23
CA PRO A 91 -30.45 -3.46 23.07
C PRO A 91 -31.15 -3.03 21.77
N ASN A 92 -30.35 -2.64 20.77
CA ASN A 92 -30.90 -2.31 19.47
C ASN A 92 -31.43 -3.54 18.77
N ASN A 93 -32.63 -3.42 18.21
CA ASN A 93 -33.27 -4.52 17.52
C ASN A 93 -32.91 -4.55 16.03
N LEU A 94 -32.42 -5.70 15.58
CA LEU A 94 -32.28 -6.07 14.17
C LEU A 94 -33.35 -7.11 13.82
N GLY A 95 -34.48 -6.63 13.31
CA GLY A 95 -35.56 -7.49 12.83
C GLY A 95 -36.41 -8.10 13.94
N GLN A 96 -36.71 -9.40 13.85
CA GLN A 96 -37.68 -10.06 14.74
C GLN A 96 -37.03 -10.72 15.98
N TYR A 97 -35.73 -11.04 15.93
CA TYR A 97 -35.04 -11.81 16.97
C TYR A 97 -33.57 -11.43 17.22
N GLY A 98 -32.99 -10.55 16.40
CA GLY A 98 -31.59 -10.14 16.52
C GLY A 98 -31.46 -8.90 17.39
N TYR A 99 -30.50 -8.89 18.31
CA TYR A 99 -30.25 -7.75 19.19
C TYR A 99 -28.75 -7.50 19.32
N TYR A 100 -28.32 -6.24 19.43
CA TYR A 100 -26.91 -5.92 19.67
C TYR A 100 -26.71 -4.74 20.62
N TRP A 101 -25.57 -4.74 21.30
CA TRP A 101 -25.08 -3.68 22.19
C TRP A 101 -23.55 -3.76 22.30
N ILE A 102 -22.94 -2.75 22.93
CA ILE A 102 -21.51 -2.71 23.23
C ILE A 102 -21.38 -2.40 24.72
N SER A 103 -20.72 -3.25 25.51
CA SER A 103 -20.44 -2.91 26.91
C SER A 103 -19.31 -1.88 26.99
N PRO A 104 -19.33 -0.90 27.91
CA PRO A 104 -18.24 0.07 28.07
C PRO A 104 -16.86 -0.55 28.39
N GLU A 105 -16.83 -1.77 28.94
CA GLU A 105 -15.61 -2.55 29.17
C GLU A 105 -15.07 -3.25 27.91
N ASP A 106 -15.90 -3.40 26.88
CA ASP A 106 -15.59 -4.06 25.62
C ASP A 106 -15.06 -3.07 24.55
N ILE A 107 -14.84 -1.81 24.93
CA ILE A 107 -14.23 -0.75 24.10
C ILE A 107 -12.94 -0.24 24.73
N VAL A 108 -11.86 -0.19 23.94
CA VAL A 108 -10.54 0.28 24.37
C VAL A 108 -10.06 1.32 23.39
N TRP A 109 -9.92 2.55 23.88
CA TRP A 109 -9.36 3.68 23.14
C TRP A 109 -7.86 3.79 23.37
N GLN A 110 -7.13 4.07 22.30
CA GLN A 110 -5.74 4.51 22.29
C GLN A 110 -5.72 5.87 21.61
N THR A 111 -5.11 6.88 22.24
CA THR A 111 -5.14 8.28 21.78
C THR A 111 -3.81 8.71 21.15
N ASN A 112 -2.89 7.77 20.93
CA ASN A 112 -1.62 7.98 20.24
C ASN A 112 -1.01 6.62 19.85
N PRO A 113 -1.30 6.08 18.64
CA PRO A 113 -2.20 6.63 17.61
C PRO A 113 -3.70 6.53 17.97
N ASP A 114 -4.56 7.31 17.30
CA ASP A 114 -6.03 7.28 17.44
C ASP A 114 -6.61 5.95 16.95
N VAL A 115 -6.67 4.97 17.85
CA VAL A 115 -7.13 3.61 17.55
C VAL A 115 -8.17 3.18 18.56
N VAL A 116 -9.25 2.58 18.08
CA VAL A 116 -10.27 1.97 18.93
C VAL A 116 -10.39 0.49 18.61
N SER A 117 -10.35 -0.32 19.67
CA SER A 117 -10.70 -1.74 19.60
C SER A 117 -12.03 -1.92 20.31
N VAL A 118 -13.05 -2.43 19.61
CA VAL A 118 -14.38 -2.64 20.18
C VAL A 118 -14.87 -4.05 19.92
N THR A 119 -15.51 -4.64 20.92
CA THR A 119 -16.21 -5.92 20.82
C THR A 119 -17.72 -5.67 20.88
N VAL A 120 -18.38 -5.84 19.73
CA VAL A 120 -19.83 -5.75 19.61
C VAL A 120 -20.44 -7.11 19.90
N ARG A 121 -21.50 -7.15 20.71
CA ARG A 121 -22.20 -8.39 21.05
C ARG A 121 -23.53 -8.45 20.33
N GLY A 122 -23.78 -9.55 19.64
CA GLY A 122 -25.03 -9.88 18.98
C GLY A 122 -25.72 -11.08 19.63
N LEU A 123 -27.03 -11.00 19.84
CA LEU A 123 -27.85 -12.06 20.40
C LEU A 123 -28.99 -12.42 19.46
N ALA A 124 -29.32 -13.71 19.45
CA ALA A 124 -30.63 -14.19 19.02
C ALA A 124 -31.49 -14.44 20.27
N ARG A 125 -32.61 -13.74 20.39
CA ARG A 125 -33.50 -13.84 21.57
C ARG A 125 -34.96 -13.95 21.14
N GLN A 126 -35.69 -14.85 21.80
CA GLN A 126 -37.15 -14.95 21.67
C GLN A 126 -37.79 -14.72 23.04
N GLY A 127 -38.47 -13.59 23.21
CA GLY A 127 -39.03 -13.19 24.50
C GLY A 127 -37.94 -13.00 25.55
N ALA A 128 -38.01 -13.71 26.69
CA ALA A 128 -37.00 -13.64 27.73
C ALA A 128 -35.77 -14.55 27.48
N THR A 129 -35.89 -15.52 26.57
CA THR A 129 -34.93 -16.62 26.39
C THR A 129 -33.83 -16.27 25.40
N LEU A 130 -32.58 -16.39 25.84
CA LEU A 130 -31.40 -16.31 24.98
C LEU A 130 -31.23 -17.61 24.18
N LEU A 131 -31.07 -17.49 22.86
CA LEU A 131 -30.95 -18.63 21.95
C LEU A 131 -29.53 -18.81 21.37
N ALA A 132 -28.81 -17.71 21.13
CA ALA A 132 -27.41 -17.71 20.70
C ALA A 132 -26.75 -16.35 20.97
N GLU A 133 -25.43 -16.34 21.18
CA GLU A 133 -24.60 -15.14 21.28
C GLU A 133 -23.46 -15.21 20.27
N THR A 134 -23.05 -14.07 19.74
CA THR A 134 -21.87 -13.92 18.88
C THR A 134 -21.23 -12.57 19.16
N GLN A 135 -19.90 -12.51 19.08
CA GLN A 135 -19.14 -11.29 19.29
C GLN A 135 -18.42 -10.92 17.98
N ALA A 136 -18.50 -9.65 17.58
CA ALA A 136 -17.72 -9.08 16.50
C ALA A 136 -16.66 -8.15 17.10
N ARG A 137 -15.39 -8.53 17.00
CA ARG A 137 -14.26 -7.69 17.43
C ARG A 137 -13.72 -6.95 16.22
N ILE A 138 -13.80 -5.62 16.27
CA ILE A 138 -13.27 -4.74 15.24
C ILE A 138 -12.19 -3.84 15.83
N ARG A 139 -11.22 -3.49 14.99
CA ARG A 139 -10.21 -2.47 15.29
C ARG A 139 -10.28 -1.42 14.20
N VAL A 140 -10.45 -0.17 14.60
CA VAL A 140 -10.58 0.97 13.71
C VAL A 140 -9.53 2.00 14.10
N SER A 141 -8.77 2.49 13.13
CA SER A 141 -7.78 3.55 13.32
C SER A 141 -8.21 4.80 12.55
N ARG A 142 -7.93 5.96 13.13
CA ARG A 142 -8.08 7.26 12.48
C ARG A 142 -6.70 7.81 12.18
N THR A 143 -6.43 8.05 10.91
CA THR A 143 -5.32 8.91 10.52
C THR A 143 -5.82 10.34 10.67
N ALA A 144 -5.15 11.14 11.51
CA ALA A 144 -5.48 12.55 11.64
C ALA A 144 -5.44 13.17 10.24
N GLY A 145 -6.55 13.77 9.82
CA GLY A 145 -6.51 14.68 8.68
C GLY A 145 -5.53 15.78 9.06
N SER A 146 -4.55 16.02 8.20
CA SER A 146 -3.57 17.06 8.47
C SER A 146 -4.30 18.38 8.69
N SER A 147 -3.79 19.19 9.62
CA SER A 147 -4.17 20.60 9.63
C SER A 147 -3.92 21.15 8.23
N ALA A 148 -4.79 22.03 7.72
CA ALA A 148 -4.81 22.52 6.35
C ALA A 148 -3.51 23.22 5.84
N ASN A 149 -2.43 23.14 6.60
CA ASN A 149 -1.13 23.73 6.37
C ASN A 149 0.03 22.72 6.37
N GLN A 150 -0.24 21.41 6.49
CA GLN A 150 0.80 20.38 6.44
C GLN A 150 0.62 19.50 5.20
N MET A 151 1.66 19.48 4.38
CA MET A 151 1.69 18.78 3.11
C MET A 151 2.52 17.51 3.23
N HIS A 152 2.01 16.39 2.73
CA HIS A 152 2.69 15.10 2.78
C HIS A 152 3.33 14.80 1.42
N PRO A 153 4.53 15.32 1.10
CA PRO A 153 5.17 15.09 -0.19
C PRO A 153 5.43 13.61 -0.46
N PHE A 154 5.35 12.76 0.57
CA PHE A 154 5.70 11.35 0.51
C PHE A 154 4.55 10.38 0.86
N GLY A 155 3.29 10.85 0.90
CA GLY A 155 2.14 10.01 1.30
C GLY A 155 1.41 9.26 0.17
N ASP A 156 1.63 9.62 -1.10
CA ASP A 156 0.70 9.23 -2.16
C ASP A 156 0.91 7.82 -2.74
N ALA A 157 2.16 7.36 -2.83
CA ALA A 157 2.55 6.05 -3.39
C ALA A 157 4.05 5.78 -3.16
N GLY A 158 4.49 4.52 -3.27
CA GLY A 158 5.92 4.20 -3.20
C GLY A 158 6.75 4.74 -4.37
N VAL A 159 6.15 4.74 -5.56
CA VAL A 159 6.76 5.25 -6.79
C VAL A 159 5.80 6.21 -7.48
N ILE A 160 6.23 7.46 -7.63
CA ILE A 160 5.45 8.54 -8.23
C ILE A 160 6.22 9.09 -9.43
N GLY A 161 5.65 8.94 -10.63
CA GLY A 161 6.19 9.53 -11.85
C GLY A 161 5.20 10.50 -12.44
N CYS A 162 5.52 11.79 -12.51
CA CYS A 162 4.56 12.79 -12.91
C CYS A 162 4.06 12.57 -14.34
N ASP A 163 4.98 12.52 -15.30
CA ASP A 163 4.73 12.32 -16.72
C ASP A 163 4.81 10.83 -17.13
N GLY A 164 5.28 9.96 -16.24
CA GLY A 164 5.19 8.52 -16.44
C GLY A 164 6.09 7.68 -15.52
N VAL A 165 5.75 6.39 -15.43
CA VAL A 165 6.54 5.38 -14.73
C VAL A 165 6.83 4.21 -15.67
N ALA A 166 8.06 3.70 -15.67
CA ALA A 166 8.43 2.52 -16.42
C ALA A 166 9.19 1.51 -15.56
N THR A 167 8.87 0.22 -15.69
CA THR A 167 9.63 -0.87 -15.07
C THR A 167 10.09 -1.83 -16.15
N GLN A 168 11.39 -1.89 -16.40
CA GLN A 168 12.02 -2.83 -17.34
C GLN A 168 12.77 -3.95 -16.62
N GLY A 169 13.19 -3.70 -15.40
CA GLY A 169 13.97 -4.62 -14.59
C GLY A 169 13.18 -5.80 -14.02
N SER A 170 13.77 -6.46 -13.04
CA SER A 170 13.16 -7.56 -12.29
C SER A 170 12.95 -7.26 -10.80
N GLY A 171 13.25 -6.02 -10.39
CA GLY A 171 13.04 -5.55 -9.02
C GLY A 171 11.58 -5.56 -8.63
N GLN A 172 11.29 -6.02 -7.42
CA GLN A 172 9.93 -5.97 -6.86
C GLN A 172 9.63 -4.57 -6.32
N ILE A 173 8.42 -4.07 -6.55
CA ILE A 173 7.90 -2.87 -5.88
C ILE A 173 6.93 -3.34 -4.80
N ASP A 174 7.18 -2.99 -3.54
CA ASP A 174 6.33 -3.39 -2.41
C ASP A 174 6.40 -2.36 -1.27
N SER A 175 5.92 -2.74 -0.08
CA SER A 175 6.06 -1.91 1.10
C SER A 175 6.43 -2.68 2.37
N TYR A 176 6.70 -1.94 3.44
CA TYR A 176 6.76 -2.39 4.82
C TYR A 176 6.47 -1.21 5.75
N ASP A 177 6.44 -1.48 7.06
CA ASP A 177 6.27 -0.44 8.08
C ASP A 177 7.42 -0.54 9.09
N SER A 178 8.39 0.37 8.98
CA SER A 178 9.58 0.35 9.84
C SER A 178 9.27 0.58 11.32
N ARG A 179 8.12 1.17 11.64
CA ARG A 179 7.66 1.38 13.03
C ARG A 179 7.26 0.07 13.69
N VAL A 180 6.88 -0.93 12.89
CA VAL A 180 6.47 -2.26 13.37
C VAL A 180 7.65 -3.22 13.35
N ALA A 181 8.33 -3.34 12.20
CA ALA A 181 9.48 -4.22 12.02
C ALA A 181 10.30 -3.83 10.78
N GLY A 182 11.56 -4.25 10.75
CA GLY A 182 12.38 -4.15 9.54
C GLY A 182 11.81 -4.98 8.37
N TYR A 183 12.19 -4.63 7.16
CA TYR A 183 11.69 -5.28 5.93
C TYR A 183 11.89 -6.80 5.91
N ASP A 184 10.81 -7.54 5.60
CA ASP A 184 10.82 -8.99 5.37
C ASP A 184 10.39 -9.32 3.93
N LYS A 185 11.37 -9.69 3.11
CA LYS A 185 11.18 -10.11 1.71
C LYS A 185 10.19 -11.27 1.54
N LYS A 186 9.98 -12.11 2.57
CA LYS A 186 9.03 -13.23 2.49
C LYS A 186 7.58 -12.79 2.70
N ASN A 187 7.37 -11.68 3.39
CA ASN A 187 6.06 -11.15 3.73
C ASN A 187 6.02 -9.64 3.42
N PRO A 188 6.17 -9.27 2.14
CA PRO A 188 6.12 -7.87 1.75
C PRO A 188 4.73 -7.29 2.00
N GLY A 189 4.70 -6.02 2.41
CA GLY A 189 3.49 -5.21 2.48
C GLY A 189 2.91 -4.94 1.08
N ARG A 190 1.67 -4.45 1.06
CA ARG A 190 0.86 -4.25 -0.16
C ARG A 190 0.58 -2.79 -0.49
N ARG A 191 1.41 -1.87 0.03
CA ARG A 191 1.31 -0.41 -0.19
C ARG A 191 2.43 0.09 -1.12
N GLY A 192 3.05 -0.81 -1.90
CA GLY A 192 4.04 -0.45 -2.94
C GLY A 192 3.35 0.09 -4.18
N ASP A 193 2.52 1.11 -4.00
CA ASP A 193 1.69 1.66 -5.05
C ASP A 193 2.53 2.39 -6.10
N VAL A 194 2.05 2.40 -7.34
CA VAL A 194 2.65 3.13 -8.45
C VAL A 194 1.65 4.16 -8.96
N LEU A 195 2.05 5.43 -9.02
CA LEU A 195 1.18 6.54 -9.33
C LEU A 195 1.78 7.44 -10.42
N THR A 196 0.93 7.88 -11.36
CA THR A 196 1.22 9.05 -12.21
C THR A 196 0.28 10.21 -11.89
N THR A 197 0.76 11.44 -12.04
CA THR A 197 0.03 12.63 -11.56
C THR A 197 -0.32 13.63 -12.66
N SER A 198 0.53 13.80 -13.68
CA SER A 198 0.27 14.68 -14.83
C SER A 198 -0.81 14.11 -15.76
N PRO A 199 -1.53 14.95 -16.52
CA PRO A 199 -2.49 14.47 -17.52
C PRO A 199 -1.85 13.50 -18.52
N THR A 200 -2.53 12.40 -18.83
CA THR A 200 -2.12 11.41 -19.87
C THR A 200 -0.80 10.66 -19.60
N ALA A 201 -0.21 10.84 -18.42
CA ALA A 201 1.01 10.16 -17.99
C ALA A 201 0.78 8.64 -17.87
N SER A 202 1.65 7.86 -18.50
CA SER A 202 1.43 6.42 -18.65
C SER A 202 2.34 5.59 -17.74
N VAL A 203 1.87 4.39 -17.38
CA VAL A 203 2.66 3.38 -16.68
C VAL A 203 2.99 2.23 -17.64
N GLU A 204 4.29 1.97 -17.83
CA GLU A 204 4.79 0.92 -18.72
C GLU A 204 5.53 -0.18 -17.95
N LEU A 205 4.91 -1.37 -17.86
CA LEU A 205 5.45 -2.54 -17.19
C LEU A 205 5.96 -3.53 -18.23
N THR A 206 7.23 -3.38 -18.61
CA THR A 206 7.85 -4.17 -19.69
C THR A 206 8.74 -5.30 -19.18
N GLY A 207 9.22 -5.19 -17.94
CA GLY A 207 10.04 -6.18 -17.24
C GLY A 207 9.26 -7.29 -16.53
N ASN A 208 9.96 -8.00 -15.64
CA ASN A 208 9.38 -8.99 -14.73
C ASN A 208 9.53 -8.51 -13.28
N ALA A 209 8.95 -7.36 -12.99
CA ALA A 209 8.98 -6.64 -11.72
C ALA A 209 7.62 -6.81 -11.02
N PRO A 210 7.49 -7.73 -10.04
CA PRO A 210 6.24 -7.86 -9.28
C PRO A 210 5.90 -6.57 -8.54
N ILE A 211 4.63 -6.16 -8.55
CA ILE A 211 4.13 -4.99 -7.83
C ILE A 211 3.18 -5.45 -6.74
N TYR A 212 3.50 -5.18 -5.49
CA TYR A 212 2.65 -5.38 -4.31
C TYR A 212 2.00 -4.06 -3.92
N GLY A 213 1.05 -3.66 -4.74
CA GLY A 213 0.32 -2.41 -4.60
C GLY A 213 -0.63 -2.22 -5.78
N THR A 214 -1.33 -1.10 -5.74
CA THR A 214 -2.22 -0.62 -6.79
C THR A 214 -1.41 0.20 -7.81
N VAL A 215 -1.74 0.02 -9.10
CA VAL A 215 -1.21 0.85 -10.18
C VAL A 215 -2.28 1.85 -10.59
N ASN A 216 -2.00 3.14 -10.38
CA ASN A 216 -2.86 4.25 -10.71
C ASN A 216 -2.20 5.10 -11.80
N SER A 217 -2.80 5.12 -12.99
CA SER A 217 -2.32 5.93 -14.11
C SER A 217 -3.36 6.96 -14.56
N THR A 218 -2.95 8.22 -14.64
CA THR A 218 -3.69 9.33 -15.27
C THR A 218 -3.69 9.26 -16.80
N GLY A 219 -3.02 8.27 -17.38
CA GLY A 219 -2.96 7.94 -18.80
C GLY A 219 -3.12 6.44 -19.00
N ASN A 220 -2.33 5.85 -19.89
CA ASN A 220 -2.44 4.43 -20.23
C ASN A 220 -1.66 3.55 -19.24
N VAL A 221 -2.12 2.31 -19.07
CA VAL A 221 -1.33 1.25 -18.42
C VAL A 221 -0.97 0.20 -19.46
N LYS A 222 0.32 0.00 -19.71
CA LYS A 222 0.81 -0.96 -20.69
C LYS A 222 1.63 -2.04 -20.00
N VAL A 223 1.12 -3.26 -19.98
CA VAL A 223 1.78 -4.43 -19.42
C VAL A 223 2.24 -5.31 -20.58
N THR A 224 3.51 -5.22 -20.98
CA THR A 224 4.10 -6.10 -22.00
C THR A 224 5.00 -7.18 -21.41
N GLY A 225 5.47 -6.97 -20.18
CA GLY A 225 6.29 -7.92 -19.45
C GLY A 225 5.46 -8.99 -18.73
N SER A 226 6.13 -9.88 -18.00
CA SER A 226 5.47 -10.96 -17.24
C SER A 226 5.17 -10.58 -15.78
N SER A 227 5.29 -9.30 -15.45
CA SER A 227 5.10 -8.77 -14.11
C SER A 227 3.72 -9.14 -13.53
N SER A 228 3.71 -9.59 -12.28
CA SER A 228 2.48 -9.82 -11.51
C SER A 228 2.13 -8.58 -10.69
N ILE A 229 0.85 -8.21 -10.68
CA ILE A 229 0.33 -7.07 -9.91
C ILE A 229 -0.58 -7.59 -8.81
N TYR A 230 -0.21 -7.37 -7.56
CA TYR A 230 -0.90 -7.82 -6.35
C TYR A 230 -1.81 -6.74 -5.75
N GLY A 231 -2.49 -6.00 -6.63
CA GLY A 231 -3.45 -4.95 -6.31
C GLY A 231 -4.32 -4.63 -7.54
N ASN A 232 -5.01 -3.49 -7.49
CA ASN A 232 -5.85 -3.04 -8.60
C ASN A 232 -5.02 -2.33 -9.67
N VAL A 233 -5.57 -2.23 -10.88
CA VAL A 233 -5.06 -1.37 -11.95
C VAL A 233 -6.15 -0.39 -12.33
N ASN A 234 -5.91 0.89 -12.09
CA ASN A 234 -6.80 1.98 -12.44
C ASN A 234 -6.12 2.86 -13.49
N ALA A 235 -6.83 3.16 -14.58
CA ALA A 235 -6.30 4.00 -15.65
C ALA A 235 -7.34 5.01 -16.13
N THR A 236 -6.91 6.23 -16.41
CA THR A 236 -7.76 7.17 -17.17
C THR A 236 -7.75 6.77 -18.65
N GLY A 237 -6.60 6.41 -19.20
CA GLY A 237 -6.46 5.90 -20.56
C GLY A 237 -6.65 4.38 -20.68
N THR A 238 -6.32 3.85 -21.86
CA THR A 238 -6.44 2.43 -22.18
C THR A 238 -5.50 1.56 -21.35
N VAL A 239 -6.00 0.38 -20.93
CA VAL A 239 -5.18 -0.67 -20.30
C VAL A 239 -4.86 -1.75 -21.33
N SER A 240 -3.59 -1.93 -21.66
CA SER A 240 -3.11 -2.95 -22.60
C SER A 240 -2.35 -4.05 -21.87
N LEU A 241 -2.87 -5.27 -21.93
CA LEU A 241 -2.36 -6.48 -21.29
C LEU A 241 -1.76 -7.41 -22.37
N ASP A 242 -0.54 -7.07 -22.80
CA ASP A 242 0.22 -7.73 -23.86
C ASP A 242 1.27 -8.71 -23.31
N GLY A 243 1.45 -8.74 -21.99
CA GLY A 243 2.39 -9.61 -21.29
C GLY A 243 1.93 -11.05 -21.20
N GLY A 244 2.58 -11.95 -21.96
CA GLY A 244 2.35 -13.39 -21.86
C GLY A 244 2.80 -13.91 -20.49
N GLY A 245 1.82 -14.20 -19.61
CA GLY A 245 2.08 -14.66 -18.25
C GLY A 245 1.96 -13.58 -17.16
N SER A 246 1.63 -12.34 -17.52
CA SER A 246 1.25 -11.33 -16.53
C SER A 246 -0.06 -11.74 -15.82
N ILE A 247 -0.10 -11.55 -14.50
CA ILE A 247 -1.28 -11.84 -13.67
C ILE A 247 -1.58 -10.63 -12.79
N ILE A 248 -2.80 -10.13 -12.88
CA ILE A 248 -3.33 -9.09 -12.01
C ILE A 248 -4.23 -9.78 -10.98
N TYR A 249 -3.90 -9.66 -9.70
CA TYR A 249 -4.64 -10.29 -8.61
C TYR A 249 -5.81 -9.43 -8.09
N GLY A 250 -5.90 -8.17 -8.49
CA GLY A 250 -7.03 -7.28 -8.22
C GLY A 250 -7.93 -7.06 -9.43
N ASN A 251 -8.68 -5.96 -9.37
CA ASN A 251 -9.56 -5.49 -10.44
C ASN A 251 -8.81 -4.61 -11.43
N VAL A 252 -9.32 -4.53 -12.66
CA VAL A 252 -8.90 -3.55 -13.67
C VAL A 252 -10.06 -2.60 -13.94
N ALA A 253 -9.84 -1.30 -13.81
CA ALA A 253 -10.83 -0.26 -14.07
C ALA A 253 -10.24 0.83 -14.98
N THR A 254 -10.97 1.21 -16.03
CA THR A 254 -10.53 2.28 -16.94
C THR A 254 -11.68 3.10 -17.54
N THR A 255 -11.40 4.37 -17.85
CA THR A 255 -12.34 5.24 -18.59
C THR A 255 -12.32 4.99 -20.10
N GLU A 256 -11.32 4.28 -20.61
CA GLU A 256 -11.24 3.89 -22.02
C GLU A 256 -11.42 2.37 -22.17
N ASN A 257 -10.53 1.72 -22.90
CA ASN A 257 -10.64 0.32 -23.29
C ASN A 257 -9.71 -0.58 -22.46
N VAL A 258 -10.04 -1.86 -22.40
CA VAL A 258 -9.13 -2.91 -21.92
C VAL A 258 -8.82 -3.87 -23.06
N ASP A 259 -7.54 -3.95 -23.43
CA ASP A 259 -7.05 -4.78 -24.51
C ASP A 259 -6.22 -5.94 -23.95
N PHE A 260 -6.69 -7.17 -24.12
CA PHE A 260 -5.88 -8.38 -23.87
C PHE A 260 -5.19 -8.80 -25.17
N GLY A 261 -4.01 -8.25 -25.45
CA GLY A 261 -3.20 -8.61 -26.62
C GLY A 261 -2.51 -9.97 -26.52
N SER A 262 -2.33 -10.48 -25.30
CA SER A 262 -1.65 -11.76 -25.03
C SER A 262 -2.42 -12.61 -23.99
N SER A 263 -1.78 -13.63 -23.43
CA SER A 263 -2.38 -14.57 -22.48
C SER A 263 -2.40 -14.07 -21.03
N ALA A 264 -2.54 -12.75 -20.83
CA ALA A 264 -2.62 -12.16 -19.50
C ALA A 264 -3.88 -12.61 -18.75
N ALA A 265 -3.80 -12.70 -17.42
CA ALA A 265 -4.92 -13.09 -16.58
C ALA A 265 -5.26 -12.01 -15.54
N VAL A 266 -6.55 -11.72 -15.38
CA VAL A 266 -7.08 -10.87 -14.29
C VAL A 266 -7.87 -11.75 -13.34
N ARG A 267 -7.47 -11.80 -12.06
CA ARG A 267 -8.13 -12.58 -11.00
C ARG A 267 -9.20 -11.79 -10.22
N GLY A 268 -9.59 -10.63 -10.74
CA GLY A 268 -10.72 -9.83 -10.27
C GLY A 268 -11.70 -9.53 -11.41
N ASN A 269 -12.40 -8.41 -11.27
CA ASN A 269 -13.29 -7.86 -12.29
C ASN A 269 -12.53 -6.97 -13.26
N VAL A 270 -13.02 -6.88 -14.50
CA VAL A 270 -12.57 -5.92 -15.50
C VAL A 270 -13.73 -4.99 -15.84
N SER A 271 -13.50 -3.69 -15.69
CA SER A 271 -14.47 -2.63 -15.95
C SER A 271 -13.87 -1.61 -16.91
N ALA A 272 -14.55 -1.33 -18.02
CA ALA A 272 -14.12 -0.37 -19.03
C ALA A 272 -15.30 0.50 -19.47
N ASN A 273 -15.18 1.84 -19.45
CA ASN A 273 -16.25 2.67 -20.03
C ASN A 273 -16.29 2.54 -21.57
N GLY A 274 -15.17 2.15 -22.19
CA GLY A 274 -15.08 1.76 -23.60
C GLY A 274 -15.28 0.27 -23.83
N ASP A 275 -14.47 -0.30 -24.73
CA ASP A 275 -14.51 -1.71 -25.15
C ASP A 275 -13.61 -2.61 -24.28
N ILE A 276 -13.93 -3.90 -24.20
CA ILE A 276 -13.02 -4.95 -23.73
C ILE A 276 -12.73 -5.89 -24.90
N ALA A 277 -11.47 -6.05 -25.28
CA ALA A 277 -11.08 -6.90 -26.42
C ALA A 277 -10.13 -8.03 -26.01
N PHE A 278 -10.59 -9.27 -26.16
CA PHE A 278 -9.78 -10.48 -26.00
C PHE A 278 -9.13 -10.88 -27.33
N LYS A 279 -7.91 -10.40 -27.59
CA LYS A 279 -7.22 -10.65 -28.88
C LYS A 279 -6.47 -12.00 -28.89
N ASN A 280 -6.22 -12.59 -27.72
CA ASN A 280 -5.50 -13.87 -27.57
C ASN A 280 -6.37 -14.95 -26.88
N TRP A 281 -6.26 -16.20 -27.33
CA TRP A 281 -7.00 -17.35 -26.76
C TRP A 281 -6.77 -17.56 -25.27
N GLY A 282 -5.53 -17.34 -24.79
CA GLY A 282 -5.13 -17.58 -23.41
C GLY A 282 -5.56 -16.51 -22.42
N ALA A 283 -6.13 -15.39 -22.88
CA ALA A 283 -6.58 -14.32 -22.00
C ALA A 283 -7.74 -14.78 -21.10
N GLN A 284 -7.71 -14.40 -19.82
CA GLN A 284 -8.70 -14.83 -18.83
C GLN A 284 -9.05 -13.71 -17.84
N VAL A 285 -10.33 -13.65 -17.47
CA VAL A 285 -10.85 -12.85 -16.36
C VAL A 285 -11.61 -13.82 -15.45
N THR A 286 -11.23 -13.96 -14.18
CA THR A 286 -11.94 -14.89 -13.29
C THR A 286 -13.24 -14.29 -12.74
N GLY A 287 -13.30 -12.96 -12.59
CA GLY A 287 -14.51 -12.24 -12.17
C GLY A 287 -15.41 -11.85 -13.34
N ASN A 288 -16.08 -10.71 -13.19
CA ASN A 288 -16.97 -10.13 -14.19
C ASN A 288 -16.20 -9.25 -15.18
N ALA A 289 -16.73 -9.14 -16.41
CA ALA A 289 -16.27 -8.17 -17.41
C ALA A 289 -17.44 -7.24 -17.78
N GLN A 290 -17.29 -5.94 -17.52
CA GLN A 290 -18.28 -4.92 -17.82
C GLN A 290 -17.70 -3.87 -18.75
N ALA A 291 -18.35 -3.66 -19.90
CA ALA A 291 -17.94 -2.69 -20.91
C ALA A 291 -19.09 -1.74 -21.23
N GLY A 292 -18.81 -0.43 -21.26
CA GLY A 292 -19.74 0.58 -21.82
C GLY A 292 -19.92 0.42 -23.33
N GLY A 293 -18.88 -0.04 -24.00
CA GLY A 293 -18.90 -0.46 -25.40
C GLY A 293 -19.15 -1.96 -25.56
N LYS A 294 -18.34 -2.60 -26.40
CA LYS A 294 -18.43 -4.02 -26.77
C LYS A 294 -17.44 -4.85 -25.97
N ILE A 295 -17.81 -6.11 -25.75
CA ILE A 295 -16.85 -7.15 -25.38
C ILE A 295 -16.62 -8.04 -26.60
N THR A 296 -15.38 -8.11 -27.08
CA THR A 296 -15.03 -8.83 -28.32
C THR A 296 -13.99 -9.91 -28.07
N SER A 297 -13.99 -10.94 -28.94
CA SER A 297 -12.96 -11.96 -28.98
C SER A 297 -12.39 -12.05 -30.39
N GLY A 298 -11.07 -12.05 -30.50
CA GLY A 298 -10.34 -12.22 -31.76
C GLY A 298 -10.40 -13.66 -32.29
N ASN A 299 -10.77 -14.63 -31.45
CA ASN A 299 -10.91 -16.03 -31.87
C ASN A 299 -12.38 -16.41 -32.03
N LYS A 300 -12.79 -16.73 -33.25
CA LYS A 300 -14.16 -17.13 -33.59
C LYS A 300 -14.67 -18.36 -32.83
N ASN A 301 -13.76 -19.21 -32.33
CA ASN A 301 -14.09 -20.45 -31.62
C ASN A 301 -14.14 -20.28 -30.09
N LYS A 302 -13.86 -19.08 -29.57
CA LYS A 302 -13.95 -18.76 -28.14
C LYS A 302 -14.68 -17.43 -27.96
N PRO A 303 -16.00 -17.44 -27.77
CA PRO A 303 -16.75 -16.23 -27.54
C PRO A 303 -16.27 -15.52 -26.26
N PRO A 304 -16.56 -14.20 -26.10
CA PRO A 304 -16.15 -13.45 -24.91
C PRO A 304 -16.54 -14.08 -23.58
N SER A 305 -17.69 -14.74 -23.50
CA SER A 305 -18.15 -15.46 -22.30
C SER A 305 -17.17 -16.53 -21.82
N ASP A 306 -16.39 -17.13 -22.73
CA ASP A 306 -15.47 -18.22 -22.40
C ASP A 306 -14.12 -17.69 -21.90
N HIS A 307 -13.87 -16.39 -22.02
CA HIS A 307 -12.74 -15.71 -21.39
C HIS A 307 -13.05 -15.28 -19.95
N VAL A 308 -14.33 -15.22 -19.57
CA VAL A 308 -14.80 -14.59 -18.34
C VAL A 308 -15.45 -15.63 -17.44
N GLY A 309 -14.96 -15.79 -16.21
CA GLY A 309 -15.49 -16.74 -15.24
C GLY A 309 -16.83 -16.31 -14.63
N GLY A 310 -17.06 -14.99 -14.54
CA GLY A 310 -18.32 -14.39 -14.13
C GLY A 310 -19.20 -13.95 -15.30
N THR A 311 -19.85 -12.79 -15.17
CA THR A 311 -20.73 -12.24 -16.22
C THR A 311 -19.95 -11.35 -17.18
N ALA A 312 -20.14 -11.54 -18.48
CA ALA A 312 -19.70 -10.62 -19.53
C ALA A 312 -20.87 -9.72 -19.97
N GLN A 313 -20.84 -8.45 -19.61
CA GLN A 313 -21.89 -7.46 -19.89
C GLN A 313 -21.33 -6.32 -20.75
N ALA A 314 -21.89 -6.17 -21.95
CA ALA A 314 -21.56 -5.10 -22.88
C ALA A 314 -22.70 -4.07 -22.93
N GLY A 315 -22.39 -2.83 -23.30
CA GLY A 315 -23.36 -1.73 -23.36
C GLY A 315 -23.86 -1.26 -21.99
N THR A 316 -23.15 -1.59 -20.91
CA THR A 316 -23.47 -1.17 -19.54
C THR A 316 -22.53 -0.04 -19.13
N ASN A 317 -23.02 1.07 -18.58
CA ASN A 317 -22.14 2.16 -18.13
C ASN A 317 -21.51 1.82 -16.77
N PRO A 318 -20.22 1.47 -16.69
CA PRO A 318 -19.59 1.11 -15.42
C PRO A 318 -19.23 2.33 -14.56
N ASN A 319 -19.33 3.56 -15.11
CA ASN A 319 -19.01 4.83 -14.44
C ASN A 319 -17.62 4.87 -13.80
N ASN A 320 -16.59 4.32 -14.46
CA ASN A 320 -15.23 4.42 -13.94
C ASN A 320 -14.80 5.91 -13.98
N PRO A 321 -14.39 6.52 -12.85
CA PRO A 321 -14.06 7.94 -12.77
C PRO A 321 -12.66 8.26 -13.31
N GLY A 322 -11.83 7.25 -13.55
CA GLY A 322 -10.41 7.41 -13.86
C GLY A 322 -9.57 7.70 -12.62
N VAL A 323 -8.32 8.10 -12.84
CA VAL A 323 -7.37 8.46 -11.80
C VAL A 323 -7.28 9.98 -11.71
N ALA A 324 -7.39 10.52 -10.49
CA ALA A 324 -7.30 11.95 -10.23
C ALA A 324 -5.90 12.47 -10.55
N GLN A 325 -5.83 13.69 -11.09
CA GLN A 325 -4.58 14.40 -11.30
C GLN A 325 -4.22 15.16 -10.04
N THR A 326 -2.93 15.19 -9.70
CA THR A 326 -2.39 15.96 -8.57
C THR A 326 -1.19 16.78 -9.02
N PRO A 327 -0.85 17.89 -8.34
CA PRO A 327 0.38 18.62 -8.63
C PRO A 327 1.59 17.70 -8.51
N CYS A 328 2.45 17.72 -9.53
CA CYS A 328 3.70 16.95 -9.53
C CYS A 328 4.67 17.47 -8.46
N ASP A 329 4.74 18.79 -8.31
CA ASP A 329 5.60 19.49 -7.37
C ASP A 329 4.77 20.21 -6.30
N PRO A 330 4.20 19.48 -5.33
CA PRO A 330 3.47 20.12 -4.25
C PRO A 330 4.38 21.02 -3.38
N LEU A 331 5.67 20.67 -3.21
CA LEU A 331 6.63 21.44 -2.39
C LEU A 331 7.08 22.78 -3.01
N GLY A 332 6.92 22.98 -4.31
CA GLY A 332 7.48 24.15 -4.98
C GLY A 332 9.00 24.14 -4.91
N ILE A 333 9.65 23.14 -5.54
CA ILE A 333 11.08 22.90 -5.39
C ILE A 333 11.95 24.07 -5.86
N ASP A 334 11.48 24.81 -6.86
CA ASP A 334 12.19 26.00 -7.37
C ASP A 334 12.24 27.11 -6.31
N ASP A 335 11.13 27.34 -5.62
CA ASP A 335 11.04 28.35 -4.55
C ASP A 335 11.95 27.94 -3.37
N LEU A 336 11.86 26.67 -2.94
CA LEU A 336 12.72 26.10 -1.89
C LEU A 336 14.21 26.30 -2.20
N VAL A 337 14.63 26.03 -3.43
CA VAL A 337 16.04 26.18 -3.82
C VAL A 337 16.46 27.65 -3.88
N SER A 338 15.58 28.52 -4.37
CA SER A 338 15.88 29.95 -4.57
C SER A 338 16.15 30.69 -3.26
N ASP A 339 15.60 30.22 -2.14
CA ASP A 339 15.86 30.78 -0.80
C ASP A 339 17.35 30.69 -0.42
N PHE A 340 18.08 29.73 -1.00
CA PHE A 340 19.50 29.49 -0.72
C PHE A 340 20.45 30.09 -1.76
N ASP A 341 19.97 30.80 -2.78
CA ASP A 341 20.80 31.31 -3.88
C ASP A 341 21.90 32.27 -3.40
N LYS A 342 21.59 33.08 -2.38
CA LYS A 342 22.49 34.13 -1.86
C LYS A 342 23.50 33.63 -0.83
N GLU A 343 23.35 32.38 -0.36
CA GLU A 343 24.22 31.81 0.67
C GLU A 343 25.63 31.54 0.16
N PHE A 344 26.59 31.48 1.08
CA PHE A 344 28.01 31.39 0.72
C PHE A 344 28.36 30.00 0.17
N SER A 345 28.73 29.93 -1.11
CA SER A 345 29.28 28.70 -1.70
C SER A 345 30.77 28.55 -1.39
N SER A 346 31.14 27.41 -0.81
CA SER A 346 32.53 27.04 -0.52
C SER A 346 33.27 26.42 -1.72
N GLY A 347 32.73 26.56 -2.93
CA GLY A 347 33.28 25.99 -4.17
C GLY A 347 33.17 24.46 -4.24
N THR A 348 33.79 23.84 -5.25
CA THR A 348 33.71 22.39 -5.48
C THR A 348 34.25 21.57 -4.30
N MET A 349 33.50 20.57 -3.86
CA MET A 349 33.91 19.59 -2.85
C MET A 349 34.37 18.29 -3.52
N ASN A 350 35.68 18.05 -3.53
CA ASN A 350 36.27 16.86 -4.16
C ASN A 350 36.88 15.93 -3.10
N ILE A 351 36.19 14.83 -2.79
CA ILE A 351 36.59 13.80 -1.85
C ILE A 351 37.22 12.62 -2.59
N GLY A 352 38.39 12.18 -2.14
CA GLY A 352 39.15 11.09 -2.78
C GLY A 352 40.66 11.35 -2.91
N PRO A 353 41.10 12.57 -3.28
CA PRO A 353 42.51 12.92 -3.36
C PRO A 353 43.27 12.63 -2.06
N TRP A 354 44.60 12.50 -2.16
CA TRP A 354 45.44 12.27 -1.00
C TRP A 354 45.27 13.41 0.04
N THR A 355 45.26 13.05 1.32
CA THR A 355 44.82 13.86 2.50
C THR A 355 43.33 14.19 2.59
N TYR A 356 42.59 14.32 1.49
CA TYR A 356 41.14 14.57 1.50
C TYR A 356 40.32 13.33 1.09
N ARG A 357 40.77 12.15 1.54
CA ARG A 357 40.19 10.85 1.17
C ARG A 357 39.08 10.40 2.10
N ASN A 358 39.23 10.64 3.41
CA ASN A 358 38.23 10.31 4.41
C ASN A 358 37.76 11.61 5.03
N VAL A 359 36.48 11.93 4.84
CA VAL A 359 35.89 13.20 5.24
C VAL A 359 34.73 12.94 6.20
N LYS A 360 34.62 13.77 7.22
CA LYS A 360 33.49 13.83 8.15
C LYS A 360 32.77 15.15 7.94
N LEU A 361 31.47 15.07 7.71
CA LEU A 361 30.56 16.20 7.68
C LEU A 361 29.64 16.11 8.90
N THR A 362 29.59 17.21 9.66
CA THR A 362 28.83 17.32 10.90
C THR A 362 28.14 18.68 10.93
N PRO A 363 27.14 18.91 11.80
CA PRO A 363 26.56 20.24 11.98
C PRO A 363 27.60 21.32 12.34
N ASN A 364 28.74 20.93 12.93
CA ASN A 364 29.80 21.85 13.37
C ASN A 364 30.88 22.12 12.30
N GLY A 365 30.74 21.53 11.10
CA GLY A 365 31.65 21.72 9.97
C GLY A 365 32.25 20.44 9.41
N VAL A 366 33.21 20.65 8.51
CA VAL A 366 33.89 19.60 7.74
C VAL A 366 35.26 19.30 8.33
N SER A 367 35.63 18.02 8.38
CA SER A 367 36.98 17.58 8.72
C SER A 367 37.45 16.45 7.83
N TYR A 368 38.77 16.34 7.64
CA TYR A 368 39.39 15.29 6.85
C TYR A 368 40.49 14.60 7.66
N TYR A 369 40.73 13.32 7.39
CA TYR A 369 41.79 12.57 8.05
C TYR A 369 43.12 12.73 7.29
N ASP A 370 44.12 13.34 7.93
CA ASP A 370 45.48 13.43 7.41
C ASP A 370 46.26 12.15 7.76
N PRO A 371 46.56 11.27 6.79
CA PRO A 371 47.21 9.99 7.03
C PRO A 371 48.74 10.11 7.10
N THR A 372 49.31 11.31 7.00
CA THR A 372 50.77 11.49 7.06
C THR A 372 51.28 10.86 8.35
N TRP A 373 52.33 10.04 8.26
CA TRP A 373 52.78 9.14 9.32
C TRP A 373 53.05 9.80 10.68
N ASN A 374 53.38 11.10 10.68
CA ASN A 374 53.64 11.92 11.87
C ASN A 374 52.45 12.80 12.30
N VAL A 375 51.34 12.77 11.57
CA VAL A 375 50.12 13.56 11.83
C VAL A 375 48.98 12.66 12.28
N GLN A 376 48.61 11.66 11.46
CA GLN A 376 47.58 10.64 11.71
C GLN A 376 46.38 11.14 12.52
N SER A 377 45.77 12.25 12.08
CA SER A 377 44.71 12.92 12.84
C SER A 377 43.70 13.63 11.95
N TRP A 378 42.49 13.81 12.50
CA TRP A 378 41.45 14.63 11.90
C TRP A 378 41.83 16.11 11.93
N LYS A 379 41.74 16.77 10.79
CA LYS A 379 41.96 18.21 10.61
C LYS A 379 40.66 18.87 10.20
N LYS A 380 40.36 20.03 10.79
CA LYS A 380 39.20 20.83 10.40
C LYS A 380 39.48 21.53 9.07
N ASP A 381 38.57 21.39 8.12
CA ASP A 381 38.60 22.20 6.90
C ASP A 381 37.94 23.54 7.19
N SER A 382 38.77 24.58 7.36
CA SER A 382 38.29 25.93 7.67
C SER A 382 37.81 26.70 6.43
N SER A 383 37.97 26.12 5.22
CA SER A 383 37.42 26.70 3.97
C SER A 383 35.93 26.39 3.80
N ARG A 384 35.42 25.36 4.48
CA ARG A 384 34.02 24.95 4.49
C ARG A 384 33.32 25.58 5.68
N LYS A 385 32.43 26.53 5.41
CA LYS A 385 31.64 27.20 6.44
C LYS A 385 30.25 26.58 6.48
N MET A 386 29.80 26.27 7.69
CA MET A 386 28.40 25.95 7.94
C MET A 386 27.67 27.27 8.17
N GLU A 387 26.50 27.40 7.58
CA GLU A 387 25.57 28.49 7.82
C GLU A 387 24.28 27.92 8.42
N GLU A 388 23.60 28.73 9.22
CA GLU A 388 22.33 28.34 9.81
C GLU A 388 21.21 28.79 8.88
N VAL A 389 20.35 27.86 8.48
CA VAL A 389 19.21 28.14 7.61
C VAL A 389 17.95 27.52 8.18
N GLU A 390 16.81 28.03 7.76
CA GLU A 390 15.51 27.43 8.03
C GLU A 390 15.12 26.53 6.85
N LEU A 391 14.81 25.26 7.13
CA LEU A 391 14.35 24.29 6.15
C LEU A 391 13.12 23.58 6.72
N PHE A 392 11.98 23.73 6.06
CA PHE A 392 10.70 23.13 6.50
C PHE A 392 10.29 23.51 7.93
N GLY A 393 10.59 24.74 8.35
CA GLY A 393 10.31 25.24 9.71
C GLY A 393 11.36 24.84 10.76
N ASP A 394 12.34 24.02 10.40
CA ASP A 394 13.42 23.62 11.29
C ASP A 394 14.71 24.39 10.99
N THR A 395 15.32 24.96 12.03
CA THR A 395 16.66 25.54 11.95
C THR A 395 17.71 24.44 11.85
N THR A 396 18.51 24.45 10.77
CA THR A 396 19.48 23.39 10.48
C THR A 396 20.81 23.96 9.98
N GLN A 397 21.86 23.14 10.07
CA GLN A 397 23.21 23.51 9.63
C GLN A 397 23.40 23.12 8.16
N PHE A 398 23.76 24.11 7.37
CA PHE A 398 23.75 24.09 5.92
C PHE A 398 25.16 24.33 5.37
N LEU A 399 25.56 23.55 4.37
CA LEU A 399 26.79 23.73 3.62
C LEU A 399 26.47 23.85 2.13
N LYS A 400 26.85 24.97 1.50
CA LYS A 400 26.75 25.16 0.05
C LYS A 400 28.08 24.89 -0.64
N VAL A 401 28.03 24.13 -1.73
CA VAL A 401 29.16 23.81 -2.63
C VAL A 401 28.72 24.00 -4.09
N SER A 402 29.64 24.26 -5.00
CA SER A 402 29.29 24.40 -6.44
C SER A 402 29.11 23.05 -7.11
N ASP A 403 29.96 22.08 -6.78
CA ASP A 403 29.85 20.70 -7.27
C ASP A 403 30.32 19.78 -6.16
N PHE A 404 29.87 18.53 -6.20
CA PHE A 404 30.29 17.52 -5.24
C PHE A 404 30.76 16.26 -5.96
N ASP A 405 32.04 15.92 -5.79
CA ASP A 405 32.63 14.72 -6.36
C ASP A 405 33.17 13.84 -5.24
N LEU A 406 32.64 12.63 -5.12
CA LEU A 406 33.17 11.58 -4.27
C LEU A 406 33.75 10.47 -5.17
N GLY A 407 35.08 10.41 -5.24
CA GLY A 407 35.81 9.51 -6.13
C GLY A 407 37.05 8.89 -5.48
N GLN A 408 37.87 8.19 -6.28
CA GLN A 408 39.19 7.67 -5.89
C GLN A 408 39.24 6.84 -4.59
N ASN A 409 38.20 6.05 -4.32
CA ASN A 409 38.02 5.29 -3.07
C ASN A 409 37.90 6.20 -1.82
N GLY A 410 37.36 7.40 -2.00
CA GLY A 410 37.02 8.31 -0.91
C GLY A 410 35.84 7.81 -0.09
N THR A 411 35.77 8.29 1.14
CA THR A 411 34.68 8.02 2.08
C THR A 411 34.17 9.31 2.69
N LEU A 412 32.86 9.42 2.83
CA LEU A 412 32.19 10.50 3.56
C LEU A 412 31.40 9.90 4.71
N GLU A 413 31.65 10.39 5.93
CA GLU A 413 30.86 10.05 7.12
C GLU A 413 30.03 11.26 7.55
N ILE A 414 28.71 11.07 7.65
CA ILE A 414 27.77 12.04 8.22
C ILE A 414 27.55 11.65 9.68
N SER A 415 27.81 12.57 10.61
CA SER A 415 27.70 12.28 12.04
C SER A 415 27.41 13.50 12.91
N GLY A 416 26.87 13.26 14.10
CA GLY A 416 26.73 14.28 15.14
C GLY A 416 25.51 15.20 14.98
N GLY A 417 24.53 14.81 14.17
CA GLY A 417 23.27 15.54 13.97
C GLY A 417 22.90 15.70 12.50
N ASP A 418 21.96 16.60 12.22
CA ASP A 418 21.41 16.83 10.89
C ASP A 418 22.30 17.75 10.06
N VAL A 419 22.47 17.41 8.79
CA VAL A 419 23.20 18.24 7.84
C VAL A 419 22.41 18.43 6.57
N VAL A 420 22.32 19.69 6.14
CA VAL A 420 21.86 20.05 4.80
C VAL A 420 23.06 20.35 3.91
N LEU A 421 23.19 19.64 2.80
CA LEU A 421 24.18 19.88 1.77
C LEU A 421 23.49 20.43 0.53
N MET A 422 23.71 21.71 0.22
CA MET A 422 23.30 22.28 -1.05
C MET A 422 24.42 22.15 -2.07
N VAL A 423 24.12 21.54 -3.21
CA VAL A 423 25.02 21.43 -4.36
C VAL A 423 24.43 22.24 -5.50
N ASP A 424 25.06 23.39 -5.78
CA ASP A 424 24.67 24.30 -6.85
C ASP A 424 25.34 23.93 -8.19
N GLY A 425 25.19 22.65 -8.57
CA GLY A 425 25.84 22.01 -9.71
C GLY A 425 25.69 20.50 -9.63
N ASP A 426 26.63 19.75 -10.21
CA ASP A 426 26.51 18.28 -10.30
C ASP A 426 27.03 17.60 -9.01
N MET A 427 26.38 16.50 -8.61
CA MET A 427 26.79 15.63 -7.51
C MET A 427 27.07 14.20 -8.01
N ASN A 428 28.34 13.81 -8.00
CA ASN A 428 28.82 12.51 -8.49
C ASN A 428 29.39 11.66 -7.35
N ILE A 429 28.90 10.43 -7.20
CA ILE A 429 29.36 9.45 -6.22
C ILE A 429 29.85 8.20 -6.99
N GLY A 430 31.17 8.06 -7.16
CA GLY A 430 31.78 7.03 -7.99
C GLY A 430 31.69 5.60 -7.41
N GLY A 431 31.78 4.59 -8.27
CA GLY A 431 31.46 3.17 -7.96
C GLY A 431 32.24 2.48 -6.84
N ASN A 432 33.38 3.02 -6.39
CA ASN A 432 34.18 2.46 -5.28
C ASN A 432 34.22 3.39 -4.06
N THR A 433 33.20 4.20 -3.86
CA THR A 433 33.11 5.14 -2.76
C THR A 433 31.94 4.84 -1.84
N SER A 434 31.99 5.38 -0.63
CA SER A 434 30.92 5.21 0.35
C SER A 434 30.56 6.51 1.05
N ILE A 435 29.27 6.76 1.17
CA ILE A 435 28.70 7.68 2.16
C ILE A 435 28.17 6.82 3.29
N THR A 436 28.52 7.14 4.54
CA THR A 436 28.01 6.45 5.73
C THR A 436 27.31 7.45 6.63
N ILE A 437 26.07 7.17 6.99
CA ILE A 437 25.28 8.03 7.88
C ILE A 437 25.20 7.36 9.26
N ALA A 438 25.81 8.00 10.26
CA ALA A 438 25.86 7.50 11.63
C ALA A 438 24.46 7.54 12.29
N PRO A 439 24.20 6.71 13.32
CA PRO A 439 22.89 6.70 13.98
C PRO A 439 22.56 8.06 14.60
N GLY A 440 21.31 8.51 14.46
CA GLY A 440 20.85 9.83 14.93
C GLY A 440 21.44 11.00 14.14
N SER A 441 21.91 10.77 12.92
CA SER A 441 22.35 11.81 11.98
C SER A 441 21.58 11.66 10.68
N SER A 442 21.38 12.77 9.96
CA SER A 442 20.69 12.79 8.67
C SER A 442 21.47 13.62 7.66
N LEU A 443 21.30 13.28 6.39
CA LEU A 443 21.81 14.06 5.26
C LEU A 443 20.66 14.41 4.33
N THR A 444 20.32 15.69 4.27
CA THR A 444 19.44 16.24 3.26
C THR A 444 20.27 16.92 2.19
N VAL A 445 20.11 16.49 0.94
CA VAL A 445 20.77 17.09 -0.22
C VAL A 445 19.77 17.93 -0.98
N ILE A 446 20.13 19.19 -1.25
CA ILE A 446 19.40 20.09 -2.13
C ILE A 446 20.27 20.31 -3.38
N LEU A 447 19.74 20.01 -4.56
CA LEU A 447 20.54 19.89 -5.78
C LEU A 447 19.93 20.69 -6.94
N THR A 448 20.77 21.51 -7.60
CA THR A 448 20.38 22.27 -8.81
C THR A 448 20.88 21.64 -10.11
N GLY A 449 21.88 20.75 -10.05
CA GLY A 449 22.42 19.98 -11.17
C GLY A 449 22.04 18.50 -11.14
N ARG A 450 22.87 17.65 -11.76
CA ARG A 450 22.59 16.21 -11.91
C ARG A 450 23.15 15.40 -10.74
N PHE A 451 22.45 14.34 -10.37
CA PHE A 451 22.87 13.37 -9.36
C PHE A 451 23.24 12.03 -10.03
N ASP A 452 24.49 11.58 -9.89
CA ASP A 452 24.93 10.25 -10.32
C ASP A 452 25.50 9.45 -9.13
N LEU A 453 24.74 8.46 -8.68
CA LEU A 453 25.13 7.54 -7.62
C LEU A 453 25.53 6.18 -8.20
N GLN A 454 26.83 5.93 -8.32
CA GLN A 454 27.40 4.61 -8.65
C GLN A 454 27.96 3.88 -7.42
N GLY A 455 28.42 4.64 -6.42
CA GLY A 455 28.95 4.12 -5.16
C GLY A 455 27.87 3.62 -4.21
N SER A 456 28.23 3.53 -2.93
CA SER A 456 27.33 3.07 -1.86
C SER A 456 26.91 4.23 -0.96
N VAL A 457 25.63 4.25 -0.56
CA VAL A 457 25.13 5.07 0.55
C VAL A 457 24.63 4.10 1.61
N THR A 458 25.39 3.99 2.70
CA THR A 458 25.11 3.06 3.79
C THR A 458 24.52 3.81 4.96
N VAL A 459 23.31 3.43 5.33
CA VAL A 459 22.67 3.77 6.59
C VAL A 459 22.77 2.56 7.54
N ASN A 460 22.89 2.78 8.83
CA ASN A 460 23.07 1.66 9.78
C ASN A 460 21.84 0.76 9.88
N ASP A 461 20.64 1.31 9.71
CA ASP A 461 19.40 0.55 9.66
C ASP A 461 18.75 0.77 8.31
N ARG A 462 18.23 -0.29 7.68
CA ARG A 462 17.42 -0.20 6.43
C ARG A 462 16.06 0.48 6.65
N ASN A 463 15.93 1.29 7.69
CA ASN A 463 14.72 2.00 8.08
C ASN A 463 14.85 3.45 7.60
N PRO A 464 14.01 3.92 6.66
CA PRO A 464 14.01 5.29 6.17
C PRO A 464 13.42 6.27 7.18
N ILE A 465 12.99 5.80 8.35
CA ILE A 465 12.71 6.64 9.51
C ILE A 465 13.48 6.05 10.69
N ASP A 466 14.40 6.82 11.27
CA ASP A 466 15.12 6.41 12.47
C ASP A 466 14.27 6.58 13.74
N SER A 467 14.79 6.18 14.90
CA SER A 467 14.08 6.31 16.18
C SER A 467 13.72 7.76 16.57
N SER A 468 14.24 8.75 15.84
CA SER A 468 13.93 10.17 16.03
C SER A 468 12.87 10.71 15.05
N GLY A 469 12.33 9.85 14.17
CA GLY A 469 11.31 10.25 13.19
C GLY A 469 11.89 10.87 11.93
N LYS A 470 13.21 10.73 11.68
CA LYS A 470 13.90 11.44 10.59
C LYS A 470 14.30 10.52 9.45
N VAL A 471 14.30 11.10 8.24
CA VAL A 471 14.79 10.45 7.03
C VAL A 471 16.32 10.49 6.99
N PRO A 472 17.03 9.35 7.04
CA PRO A 472 18.49 9.35 7.10
C PRO A 472 19.15 9.99 5.87
N PHE A 473 18.58 9.78 4.69
CA PHE A 473 19.04 10.38 3.45
C PHE A 473 17.85 10.85 2.59
N ALA A 474 17.82 12.14 2.29
CA ALA A 474 16.85 12.75 1.40
C ALA A 474 17.54 13.53 0.28
N LEU A 475 17.04 13.42 -0.94
CA LEU A 475 17.48 14.22 -2.10
C LEU A 475 16.30 15.04 -2.62
N PHE A 476 16.47 16.35 -2.65
CA PHE A 476 15.57 17.31 -3.26
C PHE A 476 16.27 17.94 -4.47
N SER A 477 15.72 17.73 -5.67
CA SER A 477 16.32 18.19 -6.93
C SER A 477 15.38 19.15 -7.66
N SER A 478 15.85 20.38 -7.91
CA SER A 478 15.19 21.35 -8.81
C SER A 478 15.65 21.21 -10.26
N TYR A 479 16.61 20.32 -10.54
CA TYR A 479 17.15 20.15 -11.88
C TYR A 479 16.06 19.80 -12.88
N GLU A 480 15.98 20.59 -13.94
CA GLU A 480 14.99 20.41 -14.99
C GLU A 480 15.58 19.65 -16.18
N ASP A 481 15.06 18.44 -16.41
CA ASP A 481 15.40 17.69 -17.61
C ASP A 481 14.76 18.34 -18.84
N THR A 482 15.60 19.01 -19.62
CA THR A 482 15.24 19.67 -20.90
C THR A 482 15.25 18.71 -22.08
N SER A 483 15.86 17.53 -21.93
CA SER A 483 15.99 16.52 -22.99
C SER A 483 15.01 15.36 -22.80
N LYS A 484 14.68 14.68 -23.90
CA LYS A 484 13.95 13.40 -23.82
C LYS A 484 14.86 12.38 -23.12
N LYS A 485 14.30 11.66 -22.15
CA LYS A 485 14.82 10.48 -21.44
C LYS A 485 16.00 9.77 -22.12
N GLY A 486 17.07 9.47 -21.37
CA GLY A 486 18.26 8.77 -21.87
C GLY A 486 19.40 8.63 -20.86
N ASN A 487 20.64 8.41 -21.33
CA ASN A 487 21.83 8.21 -20.48
C ASN A 487 22.28 9.47 -19.68
N SER A 488 21.45 10.50 -19.61
CA SER A 488 21.75 11.79 -18.99
C SER A 488 20.60 12.28 -18.12
N ASP A 489 19.78 11.36 -17.61
CA ASP A 489 18.70 11.67 -16.68
C ASP A 489 19.25 12.44 -15.46
N GLY A 490 18.47 13.40 -14.97
CA GLY A 490 18.87 14.29 -13.90
C GLY A 490 19.21 13.57 -12.60
N VAL A 491 18.55 12.45 -12.30
CA VAL A 491 18.87 11.61 -11.14
C VAL A 491 19.11 10.17 -11.58
N GLN A 492 20.30 9.64 -11.31
CA GLN A 492 20.72 8.29 -11.67
C GLN A 492 21.18 7.52 -10.43
N LEU A 493 20.47 6.44 -10.11
CA LEU A 493 20.76 5.49 -9.03
C LEU A 493 21.27 4.18 -9.64
N ARG A 494 22.58 4.01 -9.66
CA ARG A 494 23.32 2.96 -10.38
C ARG A 494 24.12 2.04 -9.46
N GLY A 495 24.07 2.29 -8.16
CA GLY A 495 24.76 1.51 -7.13
C GLY A 495 24.31 0.05 -7.05
N ASN A 496 25.20 -0.83 -6.63
CA ASN A 496 24.91 -2.27 -6.46
C ASN A 496 24.64 -2.67 -5.01
N THR A 497 24.67 -1.71 -4.10
CA THR A 497 24.37 -1.92 -2.68
C THR A 497 23.00 -1.37 -2.36
N ASP A 498 22.34 -2.01 -1.40
CA ASP A 498 21.08 -1.48 -0.87
C ASP A 498 21.26 -0.04 -0.39
N MET A 499 20.23 0.77 -0.58
CA MET A 499 20.20 2.16 -0.15
C MET A 499 18.88 2.49 0.52
N THR A 500 18.93 3.35 1.51
CA THR A 500 17.73 3.92 2.12
C THR A 500 17.69 5.39 1.74
N ALA A 501 16.68 5.80 0.99
CA ALA A 501 16.60 7.13 0.41
C ALA A 501 15.17 7.57 0.13
N VAL A 502 14.91 8.85 0.34
CA VAL A 502 13.73 9.52 -0.21
C VAL A 502 14.19 10.49 -1.29
N ILE A 503 13.67 10.35 -2.50
CA ILE A 503 14.06 11.15 -3.66
C ILE A 503 12.86 11.98 -4.12
N TYR A 504 13.03 13.29 -4.13
CA TYR A 504 12.05 14.27 -4.60
C TYR A 504 12.66 15.09 -5.76
N ALA A 505 12.32 14.72 -6.99
CA ALA A 505 12.88 15.32 -8.20
C ALA A 505 11.78 15.57 -9.26
N PRO A 506 10.75 16.38 -8.96
CA PRO A 506 9.55 16.51 -9.79
C PRO A 506 9.84 17.04 -11.21
N LYS A 507 11.00 17.67 -11.42
CA LYS A 507 11.43 18.21 -12.72
C LYS A 507 12.49 17.36 -13.43
N SER A 508 13.01 16.32 -12.76
CA SER A 508 14.05 15.44 -13.30
C SER A 508 13.52 14.05 -13.64
N ASN A 509 14.07 13.43 -14.67
CA ASN A 509 13.95 12.00 -14.90
C ASN A 509 14.79 11.27 -13.84
N VAL A 510 14.20 10.23 -13.24
CA VAL A 510 14.84 9.41 -12.22
C VAL A 510 15.03 8.00 -12.78
N SER A 511 16.28 7.57 -12.88
CA SER A 511 16.65 6.23 -13.37
C SER A 511 17.24 5.39 -12.24
N VAL A 512 16.64 4.22 -12.01
CA VAL A 512 17.11 3.21 -11.05
C VAL A 512 17.56 1.98 -11.83
N SER A 513 18.87 1.88 -12.04
CA SER A 513 19.50 0.80 -12.82
C SER A 513 20.40 -0.12 -11.97
N GLY A 514 20.61 0.26 -10.71
CA GLY A 514 21.35 -0.50 -9.74
C GLY A 514 20.77 -1.90 -9.44
N SER A 515 21.60 -2.79 -8.90
CA SER A 515 21.15 -4.11 -8.42
C SER A 515 20.85 -4.13 -6.92
N GLY A 516 21.15 -3.06 -6.19
CA GLY A 516 20.82 -2.92 -4.77
C GLY A 516 19.35 -2.54 -4.56
N ASP A 517 18.76 -3.02 -3.47
CA ASP A 517 17.39 -2.70 -3.10
C ASP A 517 17.30 -1.24 -2.59
N LEU A 518 16.29 -0.49 -3.02
CA LEU A 518 15.98 0.85 -2.52
C LEU A 518 14.89 0.76 -1.44
N PHE A 519 15.16 1.28 -0.25
CA PHE A 519 14.20 1.41 0.84
C PHE A 519 13.80 2.88 1.00
N GLY A 520 12.53 3.21 0.77
CA GLY A 520 12.03 4.58 0.82
C GLY A 520 11.10 4.90 -0.35
N GLN A 521 11.21 6.09 -0.92
CA GLN A 521 10.26 6.56 -1.95
C GLN A 521 10.96 7.31 -3.08
N LEU A 522 10.38 7.22 -4.28
CA LEU A 522 10.77 7.99 -5.44
C LEU A 522 9.60 8.86 -5.93
N ARG A 523 9.87 10.16 -6.08
CA ARG A 523 9.05 11.08 -6.87
C ARG A 523 9.92 11.74 -7.94
N GLY A 524 9.55 11.55 -9.21
CA GLY A 524 10.29 12.09 -10.36
C GLY A 524 9.36 12.65 -11.43
N LYS A 525 9.87 13.49 -12.34
CA LYS A 525 9.16 13.84 -13.58
C LYS A 525 8.80 12.58 -14.34
N THR A 526 9.78 11.69 -14.52
CA THR A 526 9.54 10.30 -14.87
C THR A 526 10.36 9.42 -13.95
N VAL A 527 9.86 8.21 -13.65
CA VAL A 527 10.62 7.22 -12.88
C VAL A 527 10.78 5.95 -13.71
N GLU A 528 12.02 5.51 -13.87
CA GLU A 528 12.33 4.26 -14.57
C GLU A 528 13.15 3.31 -13.69
N ALA A 529 12.61 2.13 -13.44
CA ALA A 529 13.31 1.03 -12.80
C ALA A 529 13.76 -0.01 -13.84
N THR A 530 15.04 0.02 -14.20
CA THR A 530 15.67 -0.96 -15.13
C THR A 530 16.50 -2.02 -14.41
N GLY A 531 16.88 -1.76 -13.16
CA GLY A 531 17.73 -2.63 -12.35
C GLY A 531 17.07 -3.90 -11.83
N ALA A 532 17.89 -4.75 -11.19
CA ALA A 532 17.40 -5.97 -10.55
C ALA A 532 16.96 -5.75 -9.09
N GLY A 533 17.36 -4.63 -8.47
CA GLY A 533 17.00 -4.27 -7.10
C GLY A 533 15.54 -3.84 -6.98
N GLY A 534 14.90 -4.22 -5.87
CA GLY A 534 13.53 -3.84 -5.53
C GLY A 534 13.42 -2.39 -5.05
N ILE A 535 12.20 -1.88 -5.01
CA ILE A 535 11.83 -0.61 -4.39
C ILE A 535 10.82 -0.93 -3.28
N HIS A 536 11.21 -0.66 -2.04
CA HIS A 536 10.49 -1.03 -0.84
C HIS A 536 10.02 0.25 -0.13
N TYR A 537 8.73 0.56 -0.30
CA TYR A 537 8.12 1.73 0.31
C TYR A 537 7.95 1.53 1.82
N ASP A 538 8.40 2.49 2.61
CA ASP A 538 8.08 2.53 4.03
C ASP A 538 6.86 3.41 4.26
N VAL A 539 5.76 2.80 4.69
CA VAL A 539 4.49 3.50 4.94
C VAL A 539 4.59 4.51 6.07
N ALA A 540 5.64 4.44 6.89
CA ALA A 540 5.90 5.45 7.91
C ALA A 540 6.16 6.84 7.28
N LEU A 541 6.56 6.91 6.00
CA LEU A 541 6.73 8.17 5.27
C LEU A 541 5.40 8.91 5.02
N GLU A 542 4.25 8.26 5.16
CA GLU A 542 2.93 8.91 5.08
C GLU A 542 2.75 9.94 6.20
N GLU A 543 3.37 9.72 7.36
CA GLU A 543 3.30 10.66 8.50
C GLU A 543 4.29 11.81 8.37
N PHE A 544 5.22 11.75 7.40
CA PHE A 544 6.12 12.85 7.12
C PHE A 544 5.34 13.97 6.42
N GLY A 545 4.97 14.96 7.21
CA GLY A 545 4.34 16.19 6.76
C GLY A 545 5.29 17.37 6.88
N VAL A 546 5.31 18.21 5.86
CA VAL A 546 6.03 19.49 5.82
C VAL A 546 5.03 20.60 6.07
N ASP A 547 5.31 21.46 7.04
CA ASP A 547 4.52 22.68 7.26
C ASP A 547 4.77 23.65 6.09
N THR A 548 3.72 24.00 5.35
CA THR A 548 3.80 24.98 4.27
C THR A 548 3.39 26.35 4.82
N GLU A 549 4.38 27.21 5.08
CA GLU A 549 4.07 28.64 5.22
C GLU A 549 3.72 29.19 3.84
N SER A 550 2.43 29.50 3.63
CA SER A 550 1.88 30.21 2.47
C SER A 550 1.86 29.48 1.12
N GLY A 551 0.78 28.72 0.89
CA GLY A 551 0.37 28.26 -0.44
C GLY A 551 -1.15 28.12 -0.52
N GLY A 552 -1.84 29.18 -0.95
CA GLY A 552 -3.29 29.19 -1.10
C GLY A 552 -3.76 28.21 -2.17
N GLY A 553 -4.20 27.02 -1.76
CA GLY A 553 -4.76 26.01 -2.65
C GLY A 553 -4.92 24.62 -2.04
N GLY A 554 -5.23 24.51 -0.75
CA GLY A 554 -5.42 23.22 -0.08
C GLY A 554 -6.82 22.68 -0.26
N GLY A 555 -6.97 21.58 -1.01
CA GLY A 555 -8.09 20.67 -0.80
C GLY A 555 -7.90 20.00 0.55
N ASN A 556 -8.90 20.08 1.42
CA ASN A 556 -8.88 19.38 2.71
C ASN A 556 -8.69 17.88 2.46
N GLU A 557 -7.60 17.27 2.92
CA GLU A 557 -7.60 15.81 3.08
C GLU A 557 -8.47 15.50 4.30
N GLU A 558 -9.63 14.91 4.03
CA GLU A 558 -10.52 14.47 5.09
C GLU A 558 -9.80 13.38 5.92
N PRO A 559 -9.98 13.39 7.26
CA PRO A 559 -9.45 12.35 8.12
C PRO A 559 -9.87 10.97 7.60
N ARG A 560 -8.89 10.08 7.39
CA ARG A 560 -9.16 8.73 6.89
C ARG A 560 -9.41 7.80 8.06
N ILE A 561 -10.51 7.06 7.99
CA ILE A 561 -10.84 6.00 8.94
C ILE A 561 -10.50 4.66 8.29
N ASN A 562 -9.57 3.92 8.89
CA ASN A 562 -9.17 2.60 8.44
C ASN A 562 -9.78 1.53 9.37
N VAL A 563 -10.33 0.47 8.78
CA VAL A 563 -10.73 -0.73 9.53
C VAL A 563 -9.58 -1.71 9.48
N ASP A 564 -8.78 -1.75 10.56
CA ASP A 564 -7.56 -2.56 10.63
C ASP A 564 -7.87 -4.06 10.70
N THR A 565 -8.90 -4.44 11.47
CA THR A 565 -9.30 -5.84 11.64
C THR A 565 -10.80 -5.99 11.86
N TRP A 566 -11.37 -7.09 11.39
CA TRP A 566 -12.77 -7.49 11.62
C TRP A 566 -12.86 -8.99 11.88
N ASN A 567 -13.14 -9.39 13.12
CA ASN A 567 -13.13 -10.80 13.54
C ASN A 567 -14.45 -11.20 14.21
N LEU A 568 -15.04 -12.31 13.80
CA LEU A 568 -16.21 -12.92 14.45
C LEU A 568 -15.78 -14.02 15.40
N ILE A 569 -16.20 -13.90 16.66
CA ILE A 569 -15.96 -14.85 17.73
C ILE A 569 -17.30 -15.42 18.16
N ILE A 570 -17.42 -16.74 18.14
CA ILE A 570 -18.62 -17.43 18.57
C ILE A 570 -18.24 -18.11 19.89
N PRO A 571 -18.77 -17.64 21.04
CA PRO A 571 -18.55 -18.31 22.30
C PRO A 571 -19.04 -19.76 22.23
N ASP A 572 -18.29 -20.68 22.82
CA ASP A 572 -18.63 -22.11 22.89
C ASP A 572 -19.89 -22.39 23.72
#